data_AF-C4QVE6-F1
#
_entry.id   AF-C4QVE6-F1
#
_cell.length_a   1.000
_cell.length_b   1.000
_cell.length_c   1.000
_cell.angle_alpha   90.00
_cell.angle_beta   90.00
_cell.angle_gamma   90.00
#
_symmetry.space_group_name_H-M   'P 1'
#
loop_
_entity.id
_entity.type
_entity.pdbx_description
1 polymer ?
#
loop_
_entity_poly.entity_id
_entity_poly.type
_entity_poly.pdbx_seq_one_letter_code
_entity_poly.pdbx_strand_id
1 'polypeptide(L)' 'MKYSGLQKEVLKLYRSCIRQAYKKPTENQDHWVRFVHEQFDKYRAIPKRDFATIEHLLRTGHRRLEMYSNDNITDVH' A
#
# COMPACT_ATOMS: atom_id res chain seq x y z
N MET A 1 8.72 20.78 -8.25
CA MET A 1 7.48 20.82 -7.41
C MET A 1 7.68 19.87 -6.24
N LYS A 2 7.60 20.34 -4.98
CA LYS A 2 7.84 19.53 -3.78
C LYS A 2 6.55 18.80 -3.40
N TYR A 3 6.57 17.47 -3.25
CA TYR A 3 5.43 16.72 -2.74
C TYR A 3 5.01 17.21 -1.35
N SER A 4 3.71 17.32 -1.09
CA SER A 4 3.18 17.63 0.24
C SER A 4 3.55 16.54 1.25
N GLY A 5 3.47 16.84 2.54
CA GLY A 5 3.71 15.83 3.59
C GLY A 5 2.84 14.58 3.40
N LEU A 6 1.54 14.79 3.13
CA LEU A 6 0.61 13.71 2.89
C LEU A 6 0.95 12.88 1.64
N GLN A 7 1.34 13.52 0.54
CA GLN A 7 1.77 12.82 -0.68
C GLN A 7 3.03 11.97 -0.43
N LYS A 8 3.96 12.46 0.40
CA LYS A 8 5.14 11.68 0.78
C LYS A 8 4.77 10.45 1.61
N GLU A 9 3.81 10.57 2.52
CA GLU A 9 3.33 9.42 3.31
C GLU A 9 2.64 8.38 2.43
N VAL A 10 1.87 8.78 1.41
CA VAL A 10 1.32 7.83 0.42
C VAL A 10 2.42 7.03 -0.28
N LEU A 11 3.47 7.73 -0.75
CA LEU A 11 4.62 7.07 -1.39
C LEU A 11 5.40 6.18 -0.42
N LYS A 12 5.51 6.58 0.85
CA LYS A 12 6.18 5.81 1.90
C LYS A 12 5.40 4.53 2.20
N LEU A 13 4.08 4.63 2.36
CA LEU A 13 3.21 3.47 2.55
C LEU A 13 3.33 2.49 1.38
N TYR A 14 3.22 2.98 0.14
CA TYR A 14 3.38 2.16 -1.06
C TYR A 14 4.72 1.39 -1.07
N ARG A 15 5.84 2.09 -0.82
CA ARG A 15 7.15 1.45 -0.75
C ARG A 15 7.24 0.42 0.38
N SER A 16 6.62 0.68 1.52
CA SER A 16 6.58 -0.28 2.62
C SER A 16 5.78 -1.53 2.26
N CYS A 17 4.64 -1.39 1.57
CA CYS A 17 3.88 -2.53 1.05
C CYS A 17 4.73 -3.39 0.11
N ILE A 18 5.42 -2.76 -0.86
CA ILE A 18 6.30 -3.48 -1.79
C ILE A 18 7.45 -4.17 -1.06
N ARG A 19 8.08 -3.52 -0.07
CA ARG A 19 9.13 -4.18 0.74
C ARG A 19 8.61 -5.39 1.50
N GLN A 20 7.39 -5.33 2.04
CA GLN A 20 6.79 -6.49 2.72
C GLN A 20 6.41 -7.59 1.74
N ALA A 21 5.96 -7.25 0.52
CA ALA A 21 5.70 -8.23 -0.54
C ALA A 21 6.95 -9.07 -0.83
N TYR A 22 8.12 -8.45 -0.94
CA TYR A 22 9.39 -9.15 -1.17
C TYR A 22 9.91 -9.95 0.03
N LYS A 23 9.28 -9.88 1.20
CA LYS A 23 9.57 -10.77 2.34
C LYS A 23 8.75 -12.06 2.30
N LYS A 24 7.73 -12.14 1.45
CA LYS A 24 6.90 -13.33 1.28
C LYS A 24 7.63 -14.39 0.45
N PRO A 25 7.21 -15.67 0.52
CA PRO A 25 7.78 -16.73 -0.31
C PRO A 25 7.86 -16.34 -1.78
N THR A 26 8.97 -16.65 -2.44
CA THR A 26 9.27 -16.18 -3.80
C THR A 26 8.17 -16.51 -4.80
N GLU A 27 7.53 -17.67 -4.67
CA GLU A 27 6.40 -18.08 -5.50
C GLU A 27 5.17 -17.15 -5.42
N ASN A 28 4.99 -16.43 -4.31
CA ASN A 28 3.82 -15.58 -4.06
C ASN A 28 4.14 -14.08 -4.20
N GLN A 29 5.42 -13.69 -4.34
CA GLN A 29 5.82 -12.27 -4.37
C GLN A 29 5.11 -11.49 -5.47
N ASP A 30 4.96 -12.09 -6.66
CA ASP A 30 4.27 -11.48 -7.80
C ASP A 30 2.79 -11.22 -7.52
N HIS A 31 2.11 -12.13 -6.81
CA HIS A 31 0.73 -11.94 -6.37
C HIS A 31 0.62 -10.74 -5.43
N TRP A 32 1.52 -10.64 -4.46
CA TRP A 32 1.56 -9.51 -3.53
C TRP A 32 1.84 -8.17 -4.22
N VAL A 33 2.81 -8.13 -5.14
CA VAL A 33 3.12 -6.89 -5.88
C VAL A 33 1.93 -6.44 -6.72
N ARG A 34 1.29 -7.38 -7.45
CA ARG A 34 0.09 -7.11 -8.24
C ARG A 34 -1.06 -6.61 -7.36
N PHE A 35 -1.32 -7.30 -6.25
CA PHE A 35 -2.33 -6.90 -5.29
C PHE A 35 -2.08 -5.47 -4.78
N VAL A 36 -0.85 -5.12 -4.41
CA VAL A 36 -0.51 -3.75 -3.99
C VAL A 36 -0.79 -2.75 -5.11
N HIS A 37 -0.41 -3.03 -6.36
CA HIS A 37 -0.71 -2.13 -7.48
C HIS A 37 -2.21 -1.92 -7.67
N GLU A 38 -2.99 -3.01 -7.69
CA GLU A 38 -4.44 -2.94 -7.85
C GLU A 38 -5.11 -2.15 -6.72
N GLN A 39 -4.67 -2.32 -5.47
CA GLN A 39 -5.25 -1.58 -4.34
C GLN A 39 -4.99 -0.08 -4.44
N PHE A 40 -3.81 0.34 -4.93
CA PHE A 40 -3.50 1.77 -5.10
C PHE A 40 -4.16 2.35 -6.36
N ASP A 41 -4.23 1.58 -7.45
CA ASP A 41 -4.83 2.04 -8.71
C ASP A 41 -6.34 2.28 -8.60
N LYS A 42 -7.06 1.52 -7.74
CA LYS A 42 -8.48 1.79 -7.40
C LYS A 42 -8.76 3.23 -6.99
N TYR A 43 -7.76 3.91 -6.41
CA TYR A 43 -7.90 5.25 -5.87
C TYR A 43 -7.12 6.32 -6.65
N ARG A 44 -6.60 5.98 -7.83
CA ARG A 44 -5.79 6.90 -8.66
C ARG A 44 -6.55 8.16 -9.09
N ALA A 45 -7.88 8.07 -9.20
CA ALA A 45 -8.73 9.19 -9.61
C ALA A 45 -9.07 10.18 -8.48
N ILE A 46 -8.67 9.90 -7.23
CA ILE A 46 -8.95 10.79 -6.10
C ILE A 46 -8.23 12.13 -6.29
N PRO A 47 -8.93 13.27 -6.15
CA PRO A 47 -8.30 14.58 -6.21
C PRO A 47 -7.21 14.72 -5.14
N LYS A 48 -6.04 15.26 -5.51
CA LYS A 48 -4.90 15.47 -4.59
C LYS A 48 -5.21 16.41 -3.40
N ARG A 49 -6.32 17.14 -3.45
CA ARG A 49 -6.81 18.06 -2.42
C ARG A 49 -7.87 17.45 -1.50
N ASP A 50 -8.34 16.23 -1.79
CA ASP A 50 -9.24 15.50 -0.90
C ASP A 50 -8.44 14.86 0.24
N PHE A 51 -8.00 15.72 1.17
CA PHE A 51 -7.13 15.31 2.28
C PHE A 51 -7.81 14.31 3.21
N ALA A 52 -9.10 14.49 3.49
CA ALA A 52 -9.86 13.62 4.39
C ALA A 52 -9.93 12.18 3.86
N THR A 53 -10.25 12.00 2.58
CA THR A 53 -10.30 10.66 1.98
C THR A 53 -8.90 10.04 1.94
N ILE A 54 -7.86 10.80 1.58
CA ILE A 54 -6.48 10.31 1.53
C ILE A 54 -5.99 9.88 2.92
N GLU A 55 -6.26 10.66 3.96
CA GLU A 55 -5.91 10.32 5.36
C GLU A 55 -6.64 9.06 5.84
N HIS A 56 -7.92 8.94 5.53
CA HIS A 56 -8.68 7.73 5.83
C HIS A 56 -8.06 6.50 5.15
N LEU A 57 -7.75 6.59 3.86
CA LEU A 57 -7.13 5.51 3.09
C LEU A 57 -5.72 5.16 3.59
N LEU A 58 -4.92 6.16 3.97
CA LEU A 58 -3.61 5.96 4.58
C LEU A 58 -3.71 5.15 5.87
N ARG A 59 -4.61 5.55 6.79
CA ARG A 59 -4.84 4.84 8.05
C ARG A 59 -5.29 3.40 7.80
N THR A 60 -6.20 3.19 6.86
CA THR A 60 -6.66 1.85 6.48
C THR A 60 -5.54 1.02 5.86
N GLY A 61 -4.72 1.62 5.00
CA GLY A 61 -3.58 0.97 4.37
C GLY A 61 -2.49 0.56 5.37
N HIS A 62 -2.19 1.40 6.36
CA HIS A 62 -1.27 1.06 7.44
C HIS A 62 -1.77 -0.15 8.26
N ARG A 63 -3.05 -0.18 8.61
CA ARG A 63 -3.65 -1.33 9.33
C ARG A 63 -3.56 -2.62 8.50
N ARG A 64 -3.84 -2.55 7.19
CA ARG A 64 -3.71 -3.70 6.29
C ARG A 64 -2.27 -4.15 6.17
N LEU A 65 -1.32 -3.22 6.06
CA LEU A 65 0.11 -3.53 6.00
C LEU A 65 0.57 -4.26 7.26
N GLU A 66 0.16 -3.81 8.44
CA GLU A 66 0.45 -4.46 9.71
C GLU A 66 -0.09 -5.90 9.74
N MET A 67 -1.36 -6.08 9.38
CA MET A 67 -1.99 -7.40 9.29
C MET A 67 -1.25 -8.34 8.33
N TYR A 68 -0.95 -7.88 7.12
CA TYR A 68 -0.26 -8.67 6.10
C TYR A 68 1.24 -8.84 6.36
N SER A 69 1.81 -8.09 7.30
CA SER A 69 3.20 -8.30 7.74
C SER A 69 3.35 -9.56 8.61
N ASN A 70 2.25 -10.20 9.02
CA ASN A 70 2.28 -11.48 9.71
C ASN A 70 2.79 -12.60 8.78
N ASP A 71 3.77 -13.37 9.24
CA ASP A 71 4.42 -14.44 8.48
C ASP A 71 3.48 -15.63 8.18
N ASN A 72 2.40 -15.77 8.95
CA ASN A 72 1.37 -16.79 8.71
C ASN A 72 0.50 -16.48 7.49
N ILE A 73 0.53 -15.26 6.97
CA ILE A 73 -0.18 -14.88 5.74
C ILE A 73 0.82 -14.92 4.60
N THR A 74 0.80 -16.00 3.83
CA THR A 74 1.81 -16.28 2.81
C THR A 74 1.40 -15.85 1.41
N ASP A 75 0.10 -15.73 1.12
CA ASP A 75 -0.41 -15.39 -0.21
C ASP A 75 -1.66 -14.47 -0.17
N VAL A 76 -1.91 -13.82 -1.30
CA VAL A 76 -3.12 -13.04 -1.61
C VAL A 76 -3.67 -13.49 -2.95
N HIS A 77 -4.97 -13.78 -2.98
CA HIS A 77 -5.68 -14.18 -4.20
C HIS A 77 -6.25 -12.96 -4.94
#